data_AF-A0A921V8D4-F1
#
_entry.id   AF-A0A921V8D4-F1
#
_cell.length_a   1.000
_cell.length_b   1.000
_cell.length_c   1.000
_cell.angle_alpha   90.00
_cell.angle_beta   90.00
_cell.angle_gamma   90.00
#
_symmetry.space_group_name_H-M   'P 1'
#
loop_
_entity.id
_entity.type
_entity.pdbx_description
1 polymer ?
#
loop_
_entity_poly.entity_id
_entity_poly.type
_entity_poly.pdbx_seq_one_letter_code
_entity_poly.pdbx_strand_id
1 'polypeptide(L)'
;DRCEPDVFNPDNQRISACDDNPGYGLNPNQGRGAPEIDVLEGGGLAVSSSLQIAPGMPDAYRLFPVDTSTGDSFYCVYGYSCTTPGANYIDVPTAFYQKERGHKSWYQGLRYASNNFCQQNADEKQDYDTVAASLKDGITENSCTIDTCPASGDVNADISLIEGTSGSHWGINTNGTCYPLINSYMGAYLCDPDNTNSKCASPRNESTTPKSNAMSSFNYQMDAISSNWPVHLGAYTDYVEYQLEWVTGKNGYVQWLLQGSPLFEVTTDAFSNVPQDKGKTNPQKVMLEEPMSLILNVALSSSWGATPPNAGKECRGDGADEETNKICDAFPMYLKMDYMRLYQDLGDDLDADNYMQVGCDPASHPTKEWIEGHIDEYEDDDNQYKEVSGKAFCTSDDDCTIGGNLGKTALKTGKCVKSRCQCTYSSSWGGPRCTTAISSSSSSSKSTLSKNSYGPPMNLSIGIASTVVLLSFISIYMSIFIVVKPKSVTEEKKQIPAIDRNSNDAQLHQAKPYNPSNDPTQLRPRDNYSQNFV
;
A
#
# COMPACT_ATOMS: atom_id res chain seq x y z
N ASP A 1 -14.92 7.60 -12.84
CA ASP A 1 -14.52 7.98 -14.22
C ASP A 1 -15.31 9.15 -14.81
N ARG A 2 -15.29 10.33 -14.18
CA ARG A 2 -15.96 11.51 -14.73
C ARG A 2 -14.98 12.68 -14.79
N CYS A 3 -14.92 13.32 -15.95
CA CYS A 3 -14.17 14.56 -16.14
C CYS A 3 -15.04 15.76 -15.73
N GLU A 4 -14.66 16.49 -14.67
CA GLU A 4 -15.39 17.64 -14.11
C GLU A 4 -14.49 18.89 -13.98
N PRO A 5 -13.94 19.42 -15.09
CA PRO A 5 -12.91 20.48 -15.06
C PRO A 5 -13.42 21.81 -14.52
N ASP A 6 -14.73 22.04 -14.56
CA ASP A 6 -15.39 23.23 -14.01
C ASP A 6 -15.41 23.23 -12.47
N VAL A 7 -15.24 22.06 -11.84
CA VAL A 7 -15.34 21.87 -10.38
C VAL A 7 -13.98 21.55 -9.76
N PHE A 8 -13.14 20.81 -10.48
CA PHE A 8 -11.79 20.46 -10.05
C PHE A 8 -10.81 20.59 -11.21
N ASN A 9 -9.72 21.35 -11.03
CA ASN A 9 -8.72 21.51 -12.07
C ASN A 9 -8.00 20.16 -12.33
N PRO A 10 -8.15 19.55 -13.53
CA PRO A 10 -7.59 18.24 -13.82
C PRO A 10 -6.05 18.22 -13.78
N ASP A 11 -5.38 19.36 -13.97
CA ASP A 11 -3.91 19.44 -13.89
C ASP A 11 -3.39 19.09 -12.47
N ASN A 12 -4.23 19.21 -11.45
CA ASN A 12 -3.88 18.84 -10.08
C ASN A 12 -3.99 17.33 -9.81
N GLN A 13 -4.49 16.54 -10.76
CA GLN A 13 -4.59 15.09 -10.68
C GLN A 13 -3.82 14.47 -11.84
N ARG A 14 -2.68 13.87 -11.53
CA ARG A 14 -1.75 13.35 -12.53
C ARG A 14 -2.34 12.27 -13.44
N ILE A 15 -3.19 11.40 -12.90
CA ILE A 15 -3.94 10.43 -13.68
C ILE A 15 -5.41 10.85 -13.66
N SER A 16 -5.80 11.66 -14.64
CA SER A 16 -7.11 12.31 -14.68
C SER A 16 -8.09 11.58 -15.60
N ALA A 17 -9.36 11.57 -15.21
CA ALA A 17 -10.45 11.11 -16.08
C ALA A 17 -10.67 12.03 -17.30
N CYS A 18 -10.05 13.21 -17.32
CA CYS A 18 -10.08 14.15 -18.45
C CYS A 18 -9.03 13.84 -19.53
N ASP A 19 -8.17 12.84 -19.33
CA ASP A 19 -7.12 12.46 -20.27
C ASP A 19 -7.57 11.27 -21.14
N ASP A 20 -7.70 11.48 -22.44
CA ASP A 20 -8.06 10.45 -23.42
C ASP A 20 -6.86 9.63 -23.91
N ASN A 21 -5.63 10.03 -23.53
CA ASN A 21 -4.41 9.33 -23.89
C ASN A 21 -3.34 9.44 -22.77
N PRO A 22 -3.59 8.83 -21.59
CA PRO A 22 -2.71 8.94 -20.41
C PRO A 22 -1.34 8.27 -20.60
N GLY A 23 -1.19 7.40 -21.61
CA GLY A 23 0.04 6.65 -21.85
C GLY A 23 0.29 5.57 -20.79
N TYR A 24 1.48 4.94 -20.85
CA TYR A 24 1.96 3.98 -19.85
C TYR A 24 0.96 2.87 -19.49
N GLY A 25 0.26 2.34 -20.49
CA GLY A 25 -0.71 1.25 -20.32
C GLY A 25 -2.01 1.62 -19.60
N LEU A 26 -2.17 2.87 -19.14
CA LEU A 26 -3.37 3.33 -18.45
C LEU A 26 -4.60 3.37 -19.37
N ASN A 27 -5.77 3.12 -18.79
CA ASN A 27 -7.03 3.20 -19.52
C ASN A 27 -7.40 4.68 -19.82
N PRO A 28 -7.82 5.01 -21.06
CA PRO A 28 -8.33 6.34 -21.40
C PRO A 28 -9.53 6.75 -20.54
N ASN A 29 -9.57 8.01 -20.12
CA ASN A 29 -10.67 8.62 -19.35
C ASN A 29 -10.97 7.96 -17.99
N GLN A 30 -10.00 7.21 -17.45
CA GLN A 30 -10.09 6.61 -16.11
C GLN A 30 -9.18 7.35 -15.15
N GLY A 31 -9.77 8.20 -14.32
CA GLY A 31 -9.04 8.95 -13.30
C GLY A 31 -8.72 8.07 -12.10
N ARG A 32 -7.52 8.19 -11.55
CA ARG A 32 -7.04 7.39 -10.42
C ARG A 32 -6.92 8.27 -9.19
N GLY A 33 -7.37 7.77 -8.04
CA GLY A 33 -7.14 8.45 -6.77
C GLY A 33 -5.69 8.32 -6.30
N ALA A 34 -5.38 8.89 -5.13
CA ALA A 34 -4.20 8.50 -4.35
C ALA A 34 -4.68 7.82 -3.05
N PRO A 35 -5.32 6.65 -3.14
CA PRO A 35 -5.98 6.07 -1.99
C PRO A 35 -5.00 5.33 -1.09
N GLU A 36 -5.27 5.42 0.20
CA GLU A 36 -4.71 4.57 1.24
C GLU A 36 -5.89 4.06 2.09
N ILE A 37 -5.76 2.84 2.59
CA ILE A 37 -6.70 2.25 3.54
C ILE A 37 -5.89 1.84 4.75
N ASP A 38 -6.14 2.50 5.86
CA ASP A 38 -5.57 2.08 7.12
C ASP A 38 -6.30 0.84 7.61
N VAL A 39 -5.66 -0.32 7.42
CA VAL A 39 -6.13 -1.56 8.05
C VAL A 39 -6.12 -1.35 9.56
N LEU A 40 -4.99 -0.94 10.13
CA LEU A 40 -4.86 -0.63 11.55
C LEU A 40 -3.80 0.46 11.71
N GLU A 41 -4.25 1.67 12.04
CA GLU A 41 -3.38 2.79 12.41
C GLU A 41 -3.79 3.25 13.80
N GLY A 42 -2.93 3.23 14.81
CA GLY A 42 -3.42 3.50 16.17
C GLY A 42 -2.36 3.97 17.14
N GLY A 43 -2.77 4.90 18.00
CA GLY A 43 -2.03 5.30 19.18
C GLY A 43 -2.35 4.40 20.37
N GLY A 44 -1.64 4.58 21.49
CA GLY A 44 -1.76 3.74 22.69
C GLY A 44 -3.16 3.61 23.34
N LEU A 45 -4.16 4.39 22.88
CA LEU A 45 -5.51 4.44 23.47
C LEU A 45 -6.64 4.24 22.43
N ALA A 46 -6.34 4.40 21.14
CA ALA A 46 -7.35 4.35 20.08
C ALA A 46 -6.72 3.90 18.77
N VAL A 47 -7.47 3.14 17.98
CA VAL A 47 -7.12 2.75 16.62
C VAL A 47 -8.05 3.48 15.66
N SER A 48 -7.44 4.17 14.70
CA SER A 48 -8.02 4.78 13.53
C SER A 48 -8.28 3.73 12.45
N SER A 49 -9.50 3.75 11.92
CA SER A 49 -9.93 3.08 10.69
C SER A 49 -10.20 4.17 9.68
N SER A 50 -9.53 4.16 8.53
CA SER A 50 -9.35 5.37 7.73
C SER A 50 -9.21 5.07 6.24
N LEU A 51 -9.81 5.95 5.42
CA LEU A 51 -9.63 6.01 3.96
C LEU A 51 -9.08 7.39 3.59
N GLN A 52 -7.90 7.45 2.99
CA GLN A 52 -7.34 8.67 2.43
C GLN A 52 -7.93 8.90 1.04
N ILE A 53 -8.34 10.15 0.77
CA ILE A 53 -9.19 10.47 -0.37
C ILE A 53 -8.76 11.77 -1.06
N ALA A 54 -8.70 11.71 -2.38
CA ALA A 54 -8.40 12.86 -3.22
C ALA A 54 -9.25 12.83 -4.52
N PRO A 55 -9.78 13.99 -4.97
CA PRO A 55 -9.76 15.27 -4.28
C PRO A 55 -10.72 15.29 -3.08
N GLY A 56 -10.33 15.92 -1.98
CA GLY A 56 -11.15 16.12 -0.78
C GLY A 56 -12.33 17.09 -1.00
N MET A 57 -13.07 17.34 0.07
CA MET A 57 -14.19 18.28 0.14
C MET A 57 -13.70 19.72 -0.06
N PRO A 58 -14.38 20.56 -0.86
CA PRO A 58 -14.13 22.00 -0.89
C PRO A 58 -14.46 22.68 0.45
N ASP A 59 -13.92 23.88 0.71
CA ASP A 59 -14.11 24.61 1.97
C ASP A 59 -15.59 24.80 2.36
N ALA A 60 -16.46 24.98 1.36
CA ALA A 60 -17.90 25.17 1.56
C ALA A 60 -18.57 23.98 2.28
N TYR A 61 -17.94 22.81 2.31
CA TYR A 61 -18.49 21.57 2.88
C TYR A 61 -17.78 21.10 4.16
N ARG A 62 -16.78 21.84 4.66
CA ARG A 62 -15.99 21.47 5.86
C ARG A 62 -16.55 22.07 7.16
N LEU A 63 -15.99 21.79 8.35
CA LEU A 63 -16.42 22.50 9.57
C LEU A 63 -16.20 24.01 9.44
N PHE A 64 -16.95 24.80 10.21
CA PHE A 64 -16.67 26.23 10.29
C PHE A 64 -15.33 26.46 10.99
N PRO A 65 -14.52 27.42 10.51
CA PRO A 65 -13.24 27.72 11.15
C PRO A 65 -13.48 28.24 12.56
N VAL A 66 -12.60 27.83 13.48
CA VAL A 66 -12.59 28.33 14.85
C VAL A 66 -12.38 29.86 14.84
N ASP A 67 -13.25 30.59 15.52
CA ASP A 67 -13.05 32.01 15.75
C ASP A 67 -12.09 32.21 16.92
N THR A 68 -10.80 32.40 16.63
CA THR A 68 -9.80 32.60 17.69
C THR A 68 -9.99 33.90 18.49
N SER A 69 -10.84 34.83 18.03
CA SER A 69 -11.14 36.06 18.76
C SER A 69 -12.05 35.84 19.96
N THR A 70 -12.78 34.71 20.01
CA THR A 70 -13.63 34.33 21.16
C THR A 70 -12.83 33.67 22.30
N GLY A 71 -11.52 33.47 22.10
CA GLY A 71 -10.64 32.77 23.05
C GLY A 71 -10.53 31.27 22.79
N ASP A 72 -11.22 30.74 21.78
CA ASP A 72 -11.05 29.35 21.35
C ASP A 72 -9.63 29.12 20.82
N SER A 73 -9.00 28.05 21.31
CA SER A 73 -7.80 27.49 20.69
C SER A 73 -8.19 26.68 19.46
N PHE A 74 -7.40 26.72 18.39
CA PHE A 74 -7.62 25.86 17.21
C PHE A 74 -7.75 24.37 17.58
N TYR A 75 -7.09 23.94 18.66
CA TYR A 75 -7.13 22.56 19.13
C TYR A 75 -8.47 22.16 19.78
N CYS A 76 -9.40 23.10 20.05
CA CYS A 76 -10.71 22.78 20.63
C CYS A 76 -11.53 21.83 19.76
N VAL A 77 -11.31 21.84 18.44
CA VAL A 77 -12.01 21.00 17.45
C VAL A 77 -11.77 19.51 17.76
N TYR A 78 -10.53 19.14 18.08
CA TYR A 78 -10.16 17.76 18.42
C TYR A 78 -10.73 17.30 19.76
N GLY A 79 -11.07 18.24 20.65
CA GLY A 79 -11.70 17.96 21.93
C GLY A 79 -13.21 18.23 21.95
N TYR A 80 -13.81 18.59 20.81
CA TYR A 80 -15.24 18.94 20.69
C TYR A 80 -15.72 19.98 21.72
N SER A 81 -14.84 20.93 22.04
CA SER A 81 -15.01 21.89 23.15
C SER A 81 -15.00 23.36 22.71
N CYS A 82 -15.07 23.62 21.41
CA CYS A 82 -15.14 24.97 20.86
C CYS A 82 -16.42 25.68 21.29
N THR A 83 -16.31 26.96 21.61
CA THR A 83 -17.47 27.84 21.81
C THR A 83 -18.03 28.35 20.48
N THR A 84 -17.20 28.39 19.43
CA THR A 84 -17.58 28.75 18.06
C THR A 84 -18.66 27.79 17.53
N PRO A 85 -19.84 28.31 17.11
CA PRO A 85 -20.89 27.48 16.51
C PRO A 85 -20.43 26.78 15.23
N GLY A 86 -20.66 25.48 15.14
CA GLY A 86 -20.30 24.68 13.97
C GLY A 86 -18.82 24.39 13.80
N ALA A 87 -18.02 24.55 14.86
CA ALA A 87 -16.62 24.15 14.90
C ALA A 87 -16.38 22.85 15.69
N ASN A 88 -17.40 22.30 16.38
CA ASN A 88 -17.28 21.04 17.12
C ASN A 88 -17.62 19.83 16.24
N TYR A 89 -18.88 19.74 15.82
CA TYR A 89 -19.38 18.64 15.01
C TYR A 89 -19.93 19.16 13.70
N ILE A 90 -19.76 18.36 12.65
CA ILE A 90 -20.31 18.64 11.33
C ILE A 90 -21.84 18.75 11.43
N ASP A 91 -22.42 19.79 10.84
CA ASP A 91 -23.86 20.05 10.83
C ASP A 91 -24.52 20.24 12.22
N VAL A 92 -23.74 20.59 13.25
CA VAL A 92 -24.20 20.92 14.61
C VAL A 92 -23.72 22.31 15.04
N PRO A 93 -24.60 23.25 15.44
CA PRO A 93 -26.06 23.14 15.47
C PRO A 93 -26.68 23.12 14.06
N THR A 94 -27.73 22.33 13.86
CA THR A 94 -28.35 22.10 12.55
C THR A 94 -28.90 23.38 11.93
N ALA A 95 -29.60 24.21 12.72
CA ALA A 95 -30.16 25.46 12.24
C ALA A 95 -29.08 26.49 11.86
N PHE A 96 -27.92 26.44 12.52
CA PHE A 96 -26.79 27.33 12.20
C PHE A 96 -26.21 26.98 10.83
N TYR A 97 -25.88 25.71 10.58
CA TYR A 97 -25.41 25.26 9.26
C TYR A 97 -26.41 25.55 8.15
N GLN A 98 -27.70 25.28 8.38
CA GLN A 98 -28.74 25.57 7.39
C GLN A 98 -28.85 27.06 7.09
N LYS A 99 -28.67 27.94 8.09
CA LYS A 99 -28.71 29.39 7.91
C LYS A 99 -27.49 29.92 7.16
N GLU A 100 -26.30 29.46 7.54
CA GLU A 100 -25.04 30.00 7.02
C GLU A 100 -24.67 29.43 5.64
N ARG A 101 -25.10 28.21 5.31
CA ARG A 101 -24.75 27.54 4.02
C ARG A 101 -25.95 27.11 3.20
N GLY A 102 -27.01 26.61 3.85
CA GLY A 102 -28.22 26.14 3.16
C GLY A 102 -28.06 24.80 2.43
N HIS A 103 -27.01 24.03 2.72
CA HIS A 103 -26.79 22.67 2.28
C HIS A 103 -26.06 21.87 3.38
N LYS A 104 -26.08 20.54 3.27
CA LYS A 104 -25.37 19.61 4.16
C LYS A 104 -23.86 19.70 3.99
N SER A 105 -23.15 19.33 5.04
CA SER A 105 -21.68 19.32 5.09
C SER A 105 -21.16 17.90 5.16
N TRP A 106 -19.91 17.66 4.73
CA TRP A 106 -19.21 16.37 4.87
C TRP A 106 -19.92 15.12 4.33
N TYR A 107 -19.30 13.95 4.54
CA TYR A 107 -19.85 12.64 4.16
C TYR A 107 -21.16 12.31 4.89
N GLN A 108 -22.04 11.55 4.24
CA GLN A 108 -23.38 11.18 4.76
C GLN A 108 -23.52 9.66 4.73
N GLY A 109 -24.18 9.08 5.72
CA GLY A 109 -24.46 7.64 5.75
C GLY A 109 -23.26 6.77 6.14
N LEU A 110 -22.26 7.35 6.81
CA LEU A 110 -21.19 6.56 7.42
C LEU A 110 -21.77 5.66 8.53
N ARG A 111 -21.25 4.44 8.65
CA ARG A 111 -21.81 3.41 9.52
C ARG A 111 -20.85 3.10 10.65
N TYR A 112 -21.35 3.18 11.88
CA TYR A 112 -20.57 2.96 13.10
C TYR A 112 -21.28 1.94 13.97
N ALA A 113 -20.56 1.02 14.60
CA ALA A 113 -21.14 -0.01 15.48
C ALA A 113 -20.35 -0.15 16.79
N SER A 114 -21.05 -0.60 17.83
CA SER A 114 -20.47 -0.80 19.17
C SER A 114 -19.26 -1.72 19.16
N ASN A 115 -18.19 -1.31 19.84
CA ASN A 115 -17.11 -2.24 20.18
C ASN A 115 -17.53 -3.07 21.39
N ASN A 116 -18.00 -4.28 21.12
CA ASN A 116 -18.55 -5.19 22.13
C ASN A 116 -17.49 -5.87 23.01
N PHE A 117 -16.20 -5.63 22.77
CA PHE A 117 -15.11 -6.14 23.62
C PHE A 117 -14.84 -5.25 24.84
N CYS A 118 -15.39 -4.04 24.84
CA CYS A 118 -15.37 -3.17 26.01
C CYS A 118 -16.40 -3.60 27.05
N GLN A 119 -16.10 -3.30 28.31
CA GLN A 119 -17.05 -3.47 29.40
C GLN A 119 -18.28 -2.57 29.16
N GLN A 120 -19.47 -3.10 29.47
CA GLN A 120 -20.70 -2.33 29.42
C GLN A 120 -20.75 -1.25 30.51
N ASN A 121 -21.22 -0.08 30.12
CA ASN A 121 -21.53 1.08 30.91
C ASN A 121 -22.98 1.52 30.60
N ALA A 122 -23.85 1.47 31.61
CA ALA A 122 -25.26 1.84 31.45
C ALA A 122 -25.45 3.32 31.07
N ASP A 123 -24.49 4.19 31.45
CA ASP A 123 -24.54 5.63 31.15
C ASP A 123 -24.14 5.93 29.68
N GLU A 124 -23.61 4.93 28.96
CA GLU A 124 -23.27 5.04 27.53
C GLU A 124 -24.35 4.42 26.62
N LYS A 125 -25.39 3.83 27.22
CA LYS A 125 -26.46 3.17 26.47
C LYS A 125 -27.41 4.18 25.84
N GLN A 126 -27.64 4.04 24.54
CA GLN A 126 -28.58 4.85 23.78
C GLN A 126 -29.90 4.13 23.48
N ASP A 127 -30.96 4.93 23.38
CA ASP A 127 -32.26 4.54 22.86
C ASP A 127 -32.44 5.07 21.42
N TYR A 128 -32.84 4.18 20.50
CA TYR A 128 -32.98 4.52 19.08
C TYR A 128 -34.02 5.63 18.86
N ASP A 129 -35.21 5.49 19.46
CA ASP A 129 -36.32 6.42 19.23
C ASP A 129 -35.96 7.83 19.71
N THR A 130 -35.25 7.93 20.83
CA THR A 130 -34.77 9.19 21.40
C THR A 130 -33.80 9.90 20.47
N VAL A 131 -32.74 9.22 20.02
CA VAL A 131 -31.73 9.81 19.12
C VAL A 131 -32.36 10.13 17.75
N ALA A 132 -33.18 9.24 17.20
CA ALA A 132 -33.86 9.46 15.93
C ALA A 132 -34.81 10.67 15.97
N ALA A 133 -35.53 10.87 17.09
CA ALA A 133 -36.35 12.06 17.29
C ALA A 133 -35.50 13.33 17.35
N SER A 134 -34.36 13.31 18.06
CA SER A 134 -33.46 14.46 18.13
C SER A 134 -32.88 14.85 16.77
N LEU A 135 -32.40 13.87 15.99
CA LEU A 135 -31.91 14.10 14.63
C LEU A 135 -32.98 14.71 13.71
N LYS A 136 -34.23 14.25 13.86
CA LYS A 136 -35.38 14.76 13.09
C LYS A 136 -35.74 16.20 13.46
N ASP A 137 -35.70 16.53 14.75
CA ASP A 137 -36.00 17.87 15.24
C ASP A 137 -34.85 18.86 14.94
N GLY A 138 -33.63 18.33 14.77
CA GLY A 138 -32.41 19.07 14.51
C GLY A 138 -31.71 19.46 15.80
N ILE A 139 -30.39 19.23 15.87
CA ILE A 139 -29.59 19.48 17.07
C ILE A 139 -29.45 20.99 17.26
N THR A 140 -29.83 21.49 18.44
CA THR A 140 -29.79 22.93 18.75
C THR A 140 -28.57 23.32 19.56
N GLU A 141 -28.00 22.34 20.27
CA GLU A 141 -26.81 22.43 21.08
C GLU A 141 -25.57 22.59 20.21
N ASN A 142 -24.50 23.19 20.77
CA ASN A 142 -23.21 23.30 20.08
C ASN A 142 -22.33 22.06 20.27
N SER A 143 -22.78 21.07 21.04
CA SER A 143 -22.04 19.85 21.33
C SER A 143 -23.02 18.69 21.49
N CYS A 144 -22.57 17.50 21.14
CA CYS A 144 -23.34 16.28 21.19
C CYS A 144 -23.44 15.72 22.62
N THR A 145 -24.60 15.17 22.96
CA THR A 145 -24.80 14.36 24.15
C THR A 145 -25.34 12.98 23.74
N ILE A 146 -25.42 12.07 24.70
CA ILE A 146 -25.94 10.73 24.48
C ILE A 146 -27.39 10.71 23.96
N ASP A 147 -28.18 11.72 24.29
CA ASP A 147 -29.58 11.79 23.89
C ASP A 147 -29.80 12.60 22.61
N THR A 148 -28.82 13.41 22.19
CA THR A 148 -28.98 14.34 21.05
C THR A 148 -28.30 13.88 19.76
N CYS A 149 -27.23 13.08 19.85
CA CYS A 149 -26.48 12.62 18.69
C CYS A 149 -26.28 11.11 18.70
N PRO A 150 -26.02 10.48 17.53
CA PRO A 150 -25.46 9.14 17.46
C PRO A 150 -24.20 9.01 18.33
N ALA A 151 -23.94 7.82 18.88
CA ALA A 151 -22.81 7.57 19.78
C ALA A 151 -21.45 7.89 19.13
N SER A 152 -21.34 7.85 17.81
CA SER A 152 -20.14 8.24 17.07
C SER A 152 -19.88 9.74 17.09
N GLY A 153 -20.86 10.57 17.44
CA GLY A 153 -20.83 12.03 17.29
C GLY A 153 -21.09 12.52 15.85
N ASP A 154 -21.28 11.61 14.90
CA ASP A 154 -21.66 11.95 13.52
C ASP A 154 -23.19 12.00 13.37
N VAL A 155 -23.75 13.21 13.30
CA VAL A 155 -25.20 13.41 13.12
C VAL A 155 -25.70 13.06 11.72
N ASN A 156 -24.80 12.81 10.77
CA ASN A 156 -25.10 12.37 9.43
C ASN A 156 -24.85 10.86 9.23
N ALA A 157 -24.55 10.12 10.30
CA ALA A 157 -24.38 8.67 10.26
C ALA A 157 -25.67 7.93 9.86
N ASP A 158 -25.49 6.75 9.28
CA ASP A 158 -26.59 5.80 9.07
C ASP A 158 -27.06 5.29 10.46
N ILE A 159 -28.38 5.28 10.66
CA ILE A 159 -29.04 4.76 11.87
C ILE A 159 -30.01 3.61 11.59
N SER A 160 -29.92 3.01 10.41
CA SER A 160 -30.72 1.84 10.03
C SER A 160 -30.31 0.61 10.83
N LEU A 161 -31.16 -0.43 10.75
CA LEU A 161 -30.89 -1.72 11.36
C LEU A 161 -29.65 -2.37 10.75
N ILE A 162 -28.80 -2.94 11.60
CA ILE A 162 -27.68 -3.77 11.15
C ILE A 162 -28.26 -5.14 10.76
N GLU A 163 -28.07 -5.52 9.49
CA GLU A 163 -28.56 -6.80 8.97
C GLU A 163 -28.02 -7.98 9.78
N GLY A 164 -28.85 -9.02 9.96
CA GLY A 164 -28.47 -10.21 10.71
C GLY A 164 -28.38 -10.04 12.24
N THR A 165 -28.63 -8.85 12.78
CA THR A 165 -28.64 -8.61 14.23
C THR A 165 -30.05 -8.63 14.83
N SER A 166 -30.15 -8.85 16.14
CA SER A 166 -31.40 -8.83 16.89
C SER A 166 -31.84 -7.40 17.24
N GLY A 167 -31.95 -6.51 16.24
CA GLY A 167 -32.42 -5.13 16.43
C GLY A 167 -31.35 -4.12 16.81
N SER A 168 -30.06 -4.40 16.53
CA SER A 168 -29.02 -3.37 16.65
C SER A 168 -29.09 -2.41 15.47
N HIS A 169 -28.79 -1.15 15.70
CA HIS A 169 -28.77 -0.10 14.70
C HIS A 169 -27.36 0.46 14.54
N TRP A 170 -27.01 0.86 13.32
CA TRP A 170 -25.83 1.69 13.09
C TRP A 170 -25.95 3.00 13.88
N GLY A 171 -24.83 3.58 14.29
CA GLY A 171 -24.75 4.85 15.04
C GLY A 171 -25.33 4.84 16.46
N ILE A 172 -26.05 3.81 16.90
CA ILE A 172 -26.72 3.75 18.20
C ILE A 172 -26.06 2.74 19.14
N ASN A 173 -25.58 3.23 20.28
CA ASN A 173 -24.96 2.37 21.30
C ASN A 173 -25.97 1.63 22.17
N THR A 174 -26.75 0.73 21.57
CA THR A 174 -27.76 -0.07 22.29
C THR A 174 -27.17 -0.99 23.37
N ASN A 175 -25.89 -1.35 23.22
CA ASN A 175 -25.17 -2.22 24.16
C ASN A 175 -24.56 -1.45 25.34
N GLY A 176 -24.40 -0.13 25.22
CA GLY A 176 -23.70 0.69 26.20
C GLY A 176 -22.24 0.27 26.37
N THR A 177 -21.53 -0.05 25.30
CA THR A 177 -20.07 -0.34 25.36
C THR A 177 -19.29 0.81 24.75
N CYS A 178 -17.95 0.78 24.82
CA CYS A 178 -17.17 1.77 24.09
C CYS A 178 -17.55 1.78 22.59
N TYR A 179 -17.50 2.96 21.98
CA TYR A 179 -18.03 3.20 20.64
C TYR A 179 -17.01 3.92 19.75
N PRO A 180 -16.88 3.56 18.47
CA PRO A 180 -16.06 4.29 17.52
C PRO A 180 -16.59 5.71 17.30
N LEU A 181 -15.73 6.71 17.46
CA LEU A 181 -16.06 8.12 17.26
C LEU A 181 -15.63 8.57 15.87
N ILE A 182 -16.36 9.50 15.27
CA ILE A 182 -15.87 10.21 14.08
C ILE A 182 -14.57 10.94 14.44
N ASN A 183 -13.59 10.91 13.54
CA ASN A 183 -12.37 11.66 13.71
C ASN A 183 -12.57 13.09 13.18
N SER A 184 -12.17 14.10 13.96
CA SER A 184 -12.25 15.51 13.57
C SER A 184 -11.15 15.94 12.58
N TYR A 185 -10.27 15.02 12.16
CA TYR A 185 -9.25 15.27 11.16
C TYR A 185 -9.88 15.54 9.78
N MET A 186 -9.76 16.77 9.29
CA MET A 186 -10.36 17.22 8.04
C MET A 186 -9.37 17.28 6.87
N GLY A 187 -8.33 16.45 6.91
CA GLY A 187 -7.35 16.38 5.85
C GLY A 187 -6.27 17.47 5.85
N ALA A 188 -5.59 17.59 4.71
CA ALA A 188 -4.52 18.54 4.45
C ALA A 188 -4.61 19.10 3.03
N TYR A 189 -4.16 20.35 2.85
CA TYR A 189 -4.01 20.92 1.52
C TYR A 189 -2.59 20.67 1.00
N LEU A 190 -2.48 19.80 0.00
CA LEU A 190 -1.21 19.38 -0.58
C LEU A 190 -0.82 20.31 -1.72
N CYS A 191 0.47 20.64 -1.80
CA CYS A 191 1.01 21.52 -2.82
C CYS A 191 2.40 21.08 -3.26
N ASP A 192 2.73 21.35 -4.52
CA ASP A 192 4.11 21.36 -4.99
C ASP A 192 4.93 22.49 -4.32
N PRO A 193 6.26 22.37 -4.21
CA PRO A 193 7.11 23.37 -3.55
C PRO A 193 7.10 24.77 -4.18
N ASP A 194 6.67 24.90 -5.44
CA ASP A 194 6.66 26.18 -6.16
C ASP A 194 5.30 26.89 -6.12
N ASN A 195 4.32 26.30 -5.43
CA ASN A 195 2.96 26.81 -5.34
C ASN A 195 2.85 28.06 -4.46
N THR A 196 2.01 29.01 -4.85
CA THR A 196 1.80 30.28 -4.14
C THR A 196 0.45 30.35 -3.42
N ASN A 197 -0.36 29.28 -3.47
CA ASN A 197 -1.67 29.23 -2.84
C ASN A 197 -1.56 29.34 -1.32
N SER A 198 -2.32 30.25 -0.72
CA SER A 198 -2.29 30.52 0.72
C SER A 198 -2.68 29.34 1.61
N LYS A 199 -3.30 28.30 1.04
CA LYS A 199 -3.65 27.07 1.77
C LYS A 199 -2.51 26.08 1.89
N CYS A 200 -1.45 26.22 1.10
CA CYS A 200 -0.27 25.37 1.23
C CYS A 200 0.34 25.55 2.62
N ALA A 201 0.88 24.48 3.19
CA ALA A 201 1.55 24.55 4.50
C ALA A 201 2.74 25.54 4.50
N SER A 202 3.38 25.74 3.35
CA SER A 202 4.48 26.70 3.17
C SER A 202 4.44 27.27 1.74
N PRO A 203 3.57 28.27 1.48
CA PRO A 203 3.45 28.84 0.14
C PRO A 203 4.71 29.59 -0.26
N ARG A 204 5.15 29.39 -1.51
CA ARG A 204 6.32 30.08 -2.05
C ARG A 204 6.02 31.58 -2.17
N ASN A 205 6.91 32.41 -1.62
CA ASN A 205 6.88 33.84 -1.88
C ASN A 205 7.53 34.13 -3.23
N GLU A 206 6.71 34.42 -4.24
CA GLU A 206 7.19 34.66 -5.60
C GLU A 206 8.04 35.92 -5.77
N SER A 207 7.95 36.87 -4.84
CA SER A 207 8.75 38.10 -4.87
C SER A 207 10.18 37.89 -4.37
N THR A 208 10.42 36.86 -3.56
CA THR A 208 11.74 36.61 -2.93
C THR A 208 12.38 35.29 -3.34
N THR A 209 11.58 34.33 -3.81
CA THR A 209 12.03 32.95 -4.01
C THR A 209 11.68 32.47 -5.44
N PRO A 210 12.68 32.27 -6.31
CA PRO A 210 12.48 31.68 -7.63
C PRO A 210 11.89 30.27 -7.57
N LYS A 211 11.28 29.82 -8.68
CA LYS A 211 10.81 28.43 -8.82
C LYS A 211 11.99 27.45 -8.80
N SER A 212 11.86 26.39 -8.01
CA SER A 212 12.78 25.26 -7.96
C SER A 212 12.64 24.35 -9.18
N ASN A 213 11.42 24.21 -9.71
CA ASN A 213 11.02 23.22 -10.70
C ASN A 213 11.37 21.79 -10.29
N ALA A 214 11.31 21.50 -8.99
CA ALA A 214 11.64 20.19 -8.44
C ALA A 214 10.66 19.10 -8.91
N MET A 215 9.41 19.47 -9.18
CA MET A 215 8.36 18.58 -9.68
C MET A 215 7.30 19.35 -10.47
N SER A 216 6.42 18.61 -11.14
CA SER A 216 5.23 19.16 -11.81
C SER A 216 4.34 19.89 -10.81
N SER A 217 3.70 20.98 -11.24
CA SER A 217 2.85 21.76 -10.35
C SER A 217 1.56 21.00 -10.02
N PHE A 218 1.18 21.03 -8.74
CA PHE A 218 -0.11 20.54 -8.26
C PHE A 218 -0.49 21.29 -7.00
N ASN A 219 -1.79 21.45 -6.76
CA ASN A 219 -2.31 21.76 -5.44
C ASN A 219 -3.76 21.30 -5.29
N TYR A 220 -4.07 20.57 -4.23
CA TYR A 220 -5.42 20.07 -4.00
C TYR A 220 -5.64 19.75 -2.52
N GLN A 221 -6.91 19.68 -2.11
CA GLN A 221 -7.26 19.14 -0.81
C GLN A 221 -7.19 17.61 -0.87
N MET A 222 -6.57 17.00 0.13
CA MET A 222 -6.73 15.59 0.46
C MET A 222 -7.45 15.47 1.80
N ASP A 223 -8.43 14.58 1.89
CA ASP A 223 -9.18 14.32 3.13
C ASP A 223 -8.93 12.88 3.62
N ALA A 224 -9.39 12.57 4.82
CA ALA A 224 -9.51 11.20 5.29
C ALA A 224 -10.89 10.97 5.92
N ILE A 225 -11.61 9.94 5.47
CA ILE A 225 -12.81 9.47 6.15
C ILE A 225 -12.33 8.50 7.21
N SER A 226 -12.51 8.85 8.49
CA SER A 226 -11.95 8.03 9.56
C SER A 226 -12.80 7.98 10.82
N SER A 227 -12.62 6.88 11.55
CA SER A 227 -13.20 6.64 12.87
C SER A 227 -12.17 6.08 13.82
N ASN A 228 -12.16 6.59 15.05
CA ASN A 228 -11.28 6.11 16.10
C ASN A 228 -12.08 5.25 17.07
N TRP A 229 -11.71 3.97 17.20
CA TRP A 229 -12.30 3.09 18.19
C TRP A 229 -11.39 2.94 19.42
N PRO A 230 -11.93 3.02 20.66
CA PRO A 230 -11.14 2.88 21.87
C PRO A 230 -10.54 1.47 22.02
N VAL A 231 -9.22 1.40 22.25
CA VAL A 231 -8.51 0.13 22.40
C VAL A 231 -8.68 -0.40 23.81
N HIS A 232 -9.17 -1.63 23.95
CA HIS A 232 -9.26 -2.31 25.24
C HIS A 232 -7.91 -2.96 25.62
N LEU A 233 -7.66 -3.15 26.92
CA LEU A 233 -6.41 -3.73 27.46
C LEU A 233 -6.01 -5.06 26.82
N GLY A 234 -7.01 -5.85 26.39
CA GLY A 234 -6.80 -7.13 25.72
C GLY A 234 -5.89 -7.05 24.48
N ALA A 235 -5.90 -5.94 23.73
CA ALA A 235 -5.01 -5.75 22.58
C ALA A 235 -3.52 -5.64 22.96
N TYR A 236 -3.21 -5.36 24.23
CA TYR A 236 -1.84 -5.31 24.76
C TYR A 236 -1.40 -6.58 25.47
N THR A 237 -2.35 -7.43 25.89
CA THR A 237 -2.07 -8.64 26.66
C THR A 237 -2.27 -9.94 25.89
N ASP A 238 -2.97 -9.90 24.75
CA ASP A 238 -3.25 -11.05 23.90
C ASP A 238 -3.38 -10.65 22.40
N TYR A 239 -3.55 -11.62 21.52
CA TYR A 239 -3.83 -11.40 20.11
C TYR A 239 -5.30 -11.09 19.87
N VAL A 240 -5.57 -10.12 18.99
CA VAL A 240 -6.92 -9.80 18.51
C VAL A 240 -7.03 -10.07 17.01
N GLU A 241 -8.17 -10.60 16.59
CA GLU A 241 -8.49 -10.73 15.18
C GLU A 241 -9.09 -9.40 14.69
N TYR A 242 -8.39 -8.77 13.75
CA TYR A 242 -8.81 -7.52 13.14
C TYR A 242 -8.92 -7.74 11.64
N GLN A 243 -10.05 -7.33 11.06
CA GLN A 243 -10.42 -7.64 9.69
C GLN A 243 -10.82 -6.37 8.94
N LEU A 244 -10.37 -6.29 7.70
CA LEU A 244 -10.84 -5.34 6.70
C LEU A 244 -11.54 -6.12 5.60
N GLU A 245 -12.79 -5.79 5.33
CA GLU A 245 -13.48 -6.19 4.11
C GLU A 245 -13.49 -5.01 3.14
N TRP A 246 -13.13 -5.26 1.88
CA TRP A 246 -13.13 -4.26 0.83
C TRP A 246 -13.77 -4.83 -0.42
N VAL A 247 -14.95 -4.29 -0.74
CA VAL A 247 -15.76 -4.66 -1.89
C VAL A 247 -15.88 -3.42 -2.78
N THR A 248 -15.59 -3.57 -4.06
CA THR A 248 -15.63 -2.49 -5.06
C THR A 248 -16.98 -2.41 -5.76
N GLY A 249 -17.19 -1.37 -6.57
CA GLY A 249 -18.42 -1.17 -7.34
C GLY A 249 -19.46 -0.33 -6.60
N LYS A 250 -20.59 -0.06 -7.26
CA LYS A 250 -21.63 0.89 -6.79
C LYS A 250 -22.29 0.48 -5.47
N ASN A 251 -22.37 -0.82 -5.21
CA ASN A 251 -22.91 -1.38 -3.96
C ASN A 251 -21.81 -1.81 -3.00
N GLY A 252 -20.55 -1.49 -3.32
CA GLY A 252 -19.38 -1.84 -2.53
C GLY A 252 -19.27 -1.08 -1.21
N TYR A 253 -18.25 -1.43 -0.44
CA TYR A 253 -17.96 -0.87 0.86
C TYR A 253 -16.53 -1.18 1.29
N VAL A 254 -16.03 -0.41 2.26
CA VAL A 254 -14.91 -0.82 3.11
C VAL A 254 -15.41 -0.91 4.54
N GLN A 255 -15.28 -2.07 5.16
CA GLN A 255 -15.76 -2.37 6.51
C GLN A 255 -14.62 -2.90 7.38
N TRP A 256 -14.49 -2.35 8.57
CA TRP A 256 -13.58 -2.81 9.60
C TRP A 256 -14.35 -3.61 10.64
N LEU A 257 -13.81 -4.77 10.99
CA LEU A 257 -14.37 -5.64 12.01
C LEU A 257 -13.31 -5.98 13.05
N LEU A 258 -13.74 -6.06 14.30
CA LEU A 258 -12.96 -6.60 15.40
C LEU A 258 -13.63 -7.89 15.85
N GLN A 259 -12.90 -9.01 15.73
CA GLN A 259 -13.35 -10.35 16.10
C GLN A 259 -14.72 -10.70 15.47
N GLY A 260 -14.84 -10.41 14.18
CA GLY A 260 -16.05 -10.66 13.40
C GLY A 260 -17.24 -9.72 13.67
N SER A 261 -17.10 -8.72 14.55
CA SER A 261 -18.13 -7.69 14.77
C SER A 261 -17.75 -6.39 14.05
N PRO A 262 -18.65 -5.76 13.27
CA PRO A 262 -18.34 -4.51 12.60
C PRO A 262 -18.07 -3.39 13.61
N LEU A 263 -17.13 -2.51 13.27
CA LEU A 263 -16.82 -1.29 14.00
C LEU A 263 -17.18 -0.05 13.17
N PHE A 264 -16.72 -0.03 11.93
CA PHE A 264 -16.88 1.11 11.03
C PHE A 264 -17.07 0.62 9.60
N GLU A 265 -17.92 1.28 8.83
CA GLU A 265 -18.13 0.99 7.42
C GLU A 265 -18.34 2.28 6.63
N VAL A 266 -17.70 2.32 5.47
CA VAL A 266 -17.88 3.35 4.45
C VAL A 266 -18.37 2.68 3.18
N THR A 267 -19.64 2.92 2.83
CA THR A 267 -20.22 2.39 1.59
C THR A 267 -19.81 3.25 0.39
N THR A 268 -19.81 2.67 -0.81
CA THR A 268 -19.60 3.44 -2.05
C THR A 268 -20.62 4.56 -2.19
N ASP A 269 -21.87 4.35 -1.77
CA ASP A 269 -22.91 5.38 -1.77
C ASP A 269 -22.53 6.57 -0.89
N ALA A 270 -22.20 6.32 0.39
CA ALA A 270 -21.77 7.35 1.34
C ALA A 270 -20.53 8.11 0.85
N PHE A 271 -19.61 7.41 0.19
CA PHE A 271 -18.36 7.96 -0.32
C PHE A 271 -18.55 8.81 -1.58
N SER A 272 -19.27 8.29 -2.58
CA SER A 272 -19.38 8.88 -3.90
C SER A 272 -20.49 9.94 -3.97
N ASN A 273 -21.59 9.78 -3.23
CA ASN A 273 -22.74 10.69 -3.24
C ASN A 273 -22.56 11.81 -2.21
N VAL A 274 -21.57 12.66 -2.46
CA VAL A 274 -21.24 13.80 -1.60
C VAL A 274 -22.30 14.91 -1.65
N PRO A 275 -22.53 15.66 -0.55
CA PRO A 275 -23.43 16.80 -0.55
C PRO A 275 -23.07 17.86 -1.59
N GLN A 276 -24.10 18.55 -2.09
CA GLN A 276 -23.97 19.58 -3.12
C GLN A 276 -24.64 20.87 -2.67
N ASP A 277 -24.00 21.98 -2.99
CA ASP A 277 -24.63 23.29 -3.02
C ASP A 277 -25.49 23.48 -4.28
N LYS A 278 -26.10 24.65 -4.44
CA LYS A 278 -26.90 24.96 -5.64
C LYS A 278 -26.08 24.95 -6.93
N GLY A 279 -24.79 25.21 -6.84
CA GLY A 279 -23.86 25.26 -7.97
C GLY A 279 -23.27 23.91 -8.36
N LYS A 280 -23.50 22.86 -7.55
CA LYS A 280 -22.86 21.55 -7.66
C LYS A 280 -21.34 21.63 -7.64
N THR A 281 -20.81 22.38 -6.68
CA THR A 281 -19.38 22.68 -6.58
C THR A 281 -18.55 21.60 -5.86
N ASN A 282 -19.14 20.49 -5.45
CA ASN A 282 -18.42 19.38 -4.84
C ASN A 282 -18.14 18.29 -5.88
N PRO A 283 -16.88 18.00 -6.23
CA PRO A 283 -16.59 17.00 -7.25
C PRO A 283 -16.98 15.61 -6.74
N GLN A 284 -17.59 14.81 -7.60
CA GLN A 284 -17.96 13.44 -7.26
C GLN A 284 -16.71 12.62 -6.97
N LYS A 285 -16.76 11.73 -5.98
CA LYS A 285 -15.64 10.84 -5.65
C LYS A 285 -15.86 9.45 -6.22
N VAL A 286 -14.77 8.76 -6.54
CA VAL A 286 -14.79 7.34 -6.88
C VAL A 286 -14.26 6.58 -5.67
N MET A 287 -14.99 5.56 -5.23
CA MET A 287 -14.54 4.68 -4.15
C MET A 287 -13.17 4.08 -4.52
N LEU A 288 -12.43 3.65 -3.51
CA LEU A 288 -11.11 3.08 -3.71
C LEU A 288 -11.24 1.78 -4.50
N GLU A 289 -10.68 1.76 -5.71
CA GLU A 289 -10.70 0.62 -6.64
C GLU A 289 -9.29 0.26 -7.16
N GLU A 290 -8.28 0.98 -6.67
CA GLU A 290 -6.89 0.91 -7.07
C GLU A 290 -6.18 -0.35 -6.57
N PRO A 291 -5.33 -1.01 -7.37
CA PRO A 291 -4.46 -2.05 -6.83
C PRO A 291 -3.51 -1.45 -5.78
N MET A 292 -3.58 -1.96 -4.54
CA MET A 292 -2.78 -1.48 -3.40
C MET A 292 -1.83 -2.57 -2.89
N SER A 293 -0.74 -2.15 -2.27
CA SER A 293 0.14 -3.02 -1.47
C SER A 293 -0.22 -2.91 0.01
N LEU A 294 0.01 -4.00 0.75
CA LEU A 294 -0.18 -4.00 2.20
C LEU A 294 1.15 -3.69 2.90
N ILE A 295 1.15 -2.63 3.71
CA ILE A 295 2.30 -2.18 4.49
C ILE A 295 2.00 -2.39 5.98
N LEU A 296 2.97 -2.95 6.70
CA LEU A 296 2.90 -3.16 8.14
C LEU A 296 4.18 -2.58 8.75
N ASN A 297 4.03 -1.53 9.56
CA ASN A 297 5.14 -0.86 10.21
C ASN A 297 4.81 -0.55 11.69
N VAL A 298 5.83 -0.13 12.43
CA VAL A 298 5.68 0.45 13.77
C VAL A 298 6.41 1.77 13.76
N ALA A 299 5.70 2.85 14.09
CA ALA A 299 6.23 4.21 14.16
C ALA A 299 5.90 4.85 15.51
N LEU A 300 6.69 5.85 15.90
CA LEU A 300 6.44 6.69 17.06
C LEU A 300 6.22 8.12 16.59
N SER A 301 5.03 8.67 16.87
CA SER A 301 4.66 10.04 16.52
C SER A 301 4.75 10.94 17.74
N SER A 302 5.35 12.13 17.59
CA SER A 302 5.34 13.16 18.64
C SER A 302 3.97 13.84 18.81
N SER A 303 3.07 13.62 17.85
CA SER A 303 1.77 14.31 17.77
C SER A 303 0.59 13.41 18.14
N TRP A 304 0.76 12.08 18.11
CA TRP A 304 -0.25 11.11 18.51
C TRP A 304 0.12 10.45 19.84
N GLY A 305 -0.39 11.03 20.93
CA GLY A 305 -1.11 10.27 21.97
C GLY A 305 -0.37 9.37 22.96
N ALA A 306 0.98 9.35 23.03
CA ALA A 306 1.67 8.83 24.21
C ALA A 306 3.08 9.42 24.31
N THR A 307 3.29 10.31 25.28
CA THR A 307 4.61 10.82 25.60
C THR A 307 5.23 9.92 26.67
N PRO A 308 6.33 9.20 26.39
CA PRO A 308 6.99 8.42 27.42
C PRO A 308 7.48 9.35 28.55
N PRO A 309 7.70 8.83 29.76
CA PRO A 309 8.36 9.59 30.81
C PRO A 309 9.64 10.25 30.30
N ASN A 310 9.94 11.45 30.81
CA ASN A 310 11.10 12.25 30.40
C ASN A 310 11.09 12.68 28.91
N ALA A 311 9.93 13.06 28.38
CA ALA A 311 9.74 13.66 27.06
C ALA A 311 10.91 14.58 26.61
N GLY A 312 11.44 14.34 25.40
CA GLY A 312 12.57 15.10 24.86
C GLY A 312 13.95 14.69 25.38
N LYS A 313 14.03 13.64 26.20
CA LYS A 313 15.26 12.96 26.62
C LYS A 313 15.14 11.46 26.37
N GLU A 314 16.22 10.71 26.59
CA GLU A 314 16.13 9.25 26.62
C GLU A 314 15.13 8.80 27.69
N CYS A 315 14.23 7.87 27.37
CA CYS A 315 13.38 7.22 28.37
C CYS A 315 14.29 6.33 29.25
N ARG A 316 14.70 6.85 30.40
CA ARG A 316 15.48 6.15 31.41
C ARG A 316 14.81 6.34 32.77
N GLY A 317 14.56 5.22 33.45
CA GLY A 317 14.28 5.24 34.87
C GLY A 317 15.56 5.42 35.69
N ASP A 318 15.50 6.20 36.76
CA ASP A 318 16.62 6.45 37.68
C ASP A 318 16.45 5.74 39.04
N GLY A 319 15.45 4.86 39.16
CA GLY A 319 15.09 4.19 40.40
C GLY A 319 14.25 5.02 41.37
N ALA A 320 13.98 6.31 41.10
CA ALA A 320 13.27 7.19 42.04
C ALA A 320 11.73 7.09 41.92
N ASP A 321 11.21 6.89 40.71
CA ASP A 321 9.77 6.79 40.43
C ASP A 321 9.40 5.43 39.83
N GLU A 322 8.65 4.61 40.56
CA GLU A 322 8.37 3.22 40.17
C GLU A 322 7.63 3.11 38.83
N GLU A 323 6.73 4.05 38.52
CA GLU A 323 5.99 4.07 37.25
C GLU A 323 6.90 4.41 36.06
N THR A 324 7.70 5.47 36.18
CA THR A 324 8.69 5.88 35.17
C THR A 324 9.68 4.76 34.88
N ASN A 325 10.20 4.10 35.93
CA ASN A 325 11.11 2.97 35.76
C ASN A 325 10.43 1.84 34.98
N LYS A 326 9.22 1.41 35.36
CA LYS A 326 8.49 0.35 34.67
C LYS A 326 8.22 0.67 33.20
N ILE A 327 7.80 1.90 32.88
CA ILE A 327 7.50 2.30 31.50
C ILE A 327 8.79 2.33 30.66
N CYS A 328 9.86 2.95 31.16
CA CYS A 328 11.11 3.02 30.40
C CYS A 328 11.81 1.66 30.27
N ASP A 329 11.67 0.76 31.26
CA ASP A 329 12.18 -0.61 31.19
C ASP A 329 11.39 -1.51 30.23
N ALA A 330 10.18 -1.09 29.80
CA ALA A 330 9.37 -1.84 28.84
C ALA A 330 9.86 -1.71 27.38
N PHE A 331 10.80 -0.80 27.09
CA PHE A 331 11.35 -0.66 25.74
C PHE A 331 12.49 -1.66 25.47
N PRO A 332 12.64 -2.14 24.22
CA PRO A 332 11.80 -1.85 23.06
C PRO A 332 10.43 -2.54 23.13
N MET A 333 9.39 -1.85 22.64
CA MET A 333 8.06 -2.44 22.45
C MET A 333 7.95 -3.10 21.08
N TYR A 334 7.06 -4.10 20.96
CA TYR A 334 6.91 -4.89 19.75
C TYR A 334 5.44 -4.98 19.33
N LEU A 335 5.15 -4.73 18.05
CA LEU A 335 3.92 -5.19 17.42
C LEU A 335 4.09 -6.66 17.06
N LYS A 336 3.27 -7.54 17.64
CA LYS A 336 3.33 -8.98 17.38
C LYS A 336 2.18 -9.38 16.45
N MET A 337 2.53 -10.05 15.35
CA MET A 337 1.56 -10.62 14.42
C MET A 337 1.73 -12.13 14.40
N ASP A 338 0.67 -12.87 14.71
CA ASP A 338 0.68 -14.34 14.65
C ASP A 338 0.49 -14.81 13.20
N TYR A 339 -0.51 -14.25 12.52
CA TYR A 339 -0.78 -14.55 11.13
C TYR A 339 -1.43 -13.37 10.40
N MET A 340 -1.41 -13.45 9.08
CA MET A 340 -2.14 -12.58 8.17
C MET A 340 -2.77 -13.44 7.09
N ARG A 341 -3.99 -13.12 6.69
CA ARG A 341 -4.69 -13.81 5.61
C ARG A 341 -5.23 -12.77 4.65
N LEU A 342 -4.96 -12.99 3.37
CA LEU A 342 -5.50 -12.21 2.26
C LEU A 342 -6.40 -13.14 1.45
N TYR A 343 -7.61 -12.67 1.18
CA TYR A 343 -8.63 -13.43 0.49
C TYR A 343 -9.00 -12.74 -0.82
N GLN A 344 -9.43 -13.54 -1.78
CA GLN A 344 -10.09 -13.08 -2.99
C GLN A 344 -11.38 -13.88 -3.11
N ASP A 345 -12.51 -13.19 -3.23
CA ASP A 345 -13.75 -13.83 -3.64
C ASP A 345 -13.70 -14.14 -5.14
N LEU A 346 -14.02 -15.38 -5.48
CA LEU A 346 -14.05 -15.91 -6.85
C LEU A 346 -15.47 -16.38 -7.22
N GLY A 347 -16.48 -15.94 -6.46
CA GLY A 347 -17.89 -16.20 -6.73
C GLY A 347 -18.31 -15.77 -8.14
N ASP A 348 -19.26 -16.48 -8.72
CA ASP A 348 -19.89 -16.16 -10.00
C ASP A 348 -21.15 -15.29 -9.85
N ASP A 349 -21.51 -14.97 -8.61
CA ASP A 349 -22.61 -14.10 -8.18
C ASP A 349 -22.18 -12.68 -7.83
N LEU A 350 -20.91 -12.34 -8.04
CA LEU A 350 -20.39 -10.99 -7.82
C LEU A 350 -21.01 -9.98 -8.80
N ASP A 351 -21.24 -8.76 -8.31
CA ASP A 351 -21.70 -7.65 -9.12
C ASP A 351 -20.74 -7.38 -10.30
N ALA A 352 -21.28 -6.94 -11.43
CA ALA A 352 -20.51 -6.77 -12.67
C ALA A 352 -19.40 -5.71 -12.58
N ASP A 353 -19.50 -4.79 -11.62
CA ASP A 353 -18.52 -3.76 -11.29
C ASP A 353 -17.69 -4.09 -10.04
N ASN A 354 -17.70 -5.35 -9.58
CA ASN A 354 -16.72 -5.83 -8.62
C ASN A 354 -15.39 -6.14 -9.34
N TYR A 355 -14.37 -5.35 -9.06
CA TYR A 355 -13.04 -5.43 -9.66
C TYR A 355 -12.03 -6.19 -8.81
N MET A 356 -12.46 -6.93 -7.78
CA MET A 356 -11.54 -7.56 -6.83
C MET A 356 -10.62 -8.59 -7.51
N GLN A 357 -9.33 -8.27 -7.50
CA GLN A 357 -8.27 -9.11 -8.04
C GLN A 357 -7.04 -9.05 -7.15
N VAL A 358 -6.36 -10.19 -7.01
CA VAL A 358 -5.04 -10.22 -6.36
C VAL A 358 -3.97 -9.92 -7.40
N GLY A 359 -3.23 -8.84 -7.19
CA GLY A 359 -2.10 -8.42 -8.01
C GLY A 359 -2.08 -6.91 -8.25
N CYS A 360 -0.95 -6.41 -8.75
CA CYS A 360 -0.72 -4.97 -8.91
C CYS A 360 -1.02 -4.44 -10.32
N ASP A 361 -1.50 -5.27 -11.24
CA ASP A 361 -1.73 -4.90 -12.65
C ASP A 361 -3.00 -5.54 -13.24
N PRO A 362 -4.18 -5.36 -12.59
CA PRO A 362 -5.44 -5.86 -13.13
C PRO A 362 -5.82 -5.09 -14.41
N ALA A 363 -6.48 -5.74 -15.37
CA ALA A 363 -6.90 -5.08 -16.60
C ALA A 363 -7.89 -3.92 -16.40
N SER A 364 -8.65 -3.95 -15.30
CA SER A 364 -9.54 -2.85 -14.88
C SER A 364 -8.77 -1.61 -14.43
N HIS A 365 -7.58 -1.77 -13.85
CA HIS A 365 -6.75 -0.71 -13.30
C HIS A 365 -5.26 -1.03 -13.54
N PRO A 366 -4.80 -1.01 -14.80
CA PRO A 366 -3.41 -1.35 -15.15
C PRO A 366 -2.46 -0.36 -14.50
N THR A 367 -1.34 -0.85 -13.99
CA THR A 367 -0.38 -0.04 -13.21
C THR A 367 1.07 -0.45 -13.47
N LYS A 368 1.32 -1.58 -14.11
CA LYS A 368 2.69 -2.07 -14.35
C LYS A 368 3.51 -1.13 -15.22
N GLU A 369 3.02 -0.78 -16.41
CA GLU A 369 3.74 0.13 -17.32
C GLU A 369 3.91 1.52 -16.70
N TRP A 370 2.97 1.96 -15.87
CA TRP A 370 3.07 3.20 -15.10
C TRP A 370 4.23 3.15 -14.12
N ILE A 371 4.31 2.13 -13.26
CA ILE A 371 5.39 1.96 -12.29
C ILE A 371 6.75 1.83 -13.00
N GLU A 372 6.84 0.98 -14.03
CA GLU A 372 8.08 0.81 -14.80
C GLU A 372 8.52 2.10 -15.50
N GLY A 373 7.56 2.92 -15.94
CA GLY A 373 7.79 4.21 -16.57
C GLY A 373 8.21 5.34 -15.63
N HIS A 374 8.01 5.14 -14.33
CA HIS A 374 8.22 6.13 -13.27
C HIS A 374 8.95 5.52 -12.06
N ILE A 375 9.87 4.59 -12.32
CA ILE A 375 10.50 3.78 -11.26
C ILE A 375 11.22 4.63 -10.20
N ASP A 376 11.70 5.81 -10.59
CA ASP A 376 12.33 6.82 -9.74
C ASP A 376 11.39 7.41 -8.68
N GLU A 377 10.08 7.17 -8.79
CA GLU A 377 9.08 7.53 -7.78
C GLU A 377 8.77 6.38 -6.80
N TYR A 378 9.20 5.16 -7.13
CA TYR A 378 8.93 3.94 -6.36
C TYR A 378 10.19 3.33 -5.75
N GLU A 379 11.35 3.96 -5.97
CA GLU A 379 12.63 3.55 -5.41
C GLU A 379 13.48 4.74 -5.01
N ASP A 380 14.36 4.53 -4.04
CA ASP A 380 15.40 5.49 -3.67
C ASP A 380 16.72 4.76 -3.38
N ASP A 381 17.74 5.51 -2.94
CA ASP A 381 19.06 4.97 -2.63
C ASP A 381 19.06 3.94 -1.48
N ASP A 382 18.05 4.00 -0.60
CA ASP A 382 17.89 3.12 0.56
C ASP A 382 16.95 1.93 0.26
N ASN A 383 15.96 2.14 -0.61
CA ASN A 383 14.91 1.19 -0.97
C ASN A 383 14.79 1.01 -2.50
N GLN A 384 15.82 0.40 -3.09
CA GLN A 384 15.83 0.08 -4.52
C GLN A 384 14.81 -0.98 -4.91
N TYR A 385 14.20 -0.83 -6.09
CA TYR A 385 13.38 -1.86 -6.73
C TYR A 385 14.21 -3.14 -6.92
N LYS A 386 13.66 -4.26 -6.45
CA LYS A 386 14.31 -5.57 -6.52
C LYS A 386 13.36 -6.59 -7.10
N GLU A 387 13.75 -7.13 -8.25
CA GLU A 387 13.01 -8.24 -8.85
C GLU A 387 13.15 -9.50 -7.98
N VAL A 388 12.02 -10.02 -7.48
CA VAL A 388 11.98 -11.23 -6.67
C VAL A 388 12.19 -12.45 -7.55
N SER A 389 13.11 -13.34 -7.17
CA SER A 389 13.33 -14.62 -7.86
C SER A 389 12.87 -15.81 -7.01
N GLY A 390 11.66 -16.29 -7.25
CA GLY A 390 11.05 -17.40 -6.50
C GLY A 390 10.34 -16.95 -5.23
N LYS A 391 10.18 -17.85 -4.26
CA LYS A 391 9.50 -17.67 -2.96
C LYS A 391 7.98 -17.72 -2.95
N ALA A 392 7.29 -17.83 -4.09
CA ALA A 392 5.87 -18.19 -4.07
C ALA A 392 5.66 -19.55 -3.39
N PHE A 393 4.52 -19.71 -2.72
CA PHE A 393 4.08 -21.02 -2.25
C PHE A 393 3.88 -21.97 -3.43
N CYS A 394 4.28 -23.22 -3.26
CA CYS A 394 4.12 -24.26 -4.27
C CYS A 394 3.87 -25.61 -3.60
N THR A 395 3.24 -26.49 -4.37
CA THR A 395 3.03 -27.90 -4.05
C THR A 395 3.86 -28.79 -4.98
N SER A 396 4.11 -28.35 -6.21
CA SER A 396 4.86 -29.09 -7.23
C SER A 396 5.74 -28.16 -8.08
N ASP A 397 6.69 -28.71 -8.83
CA ASP A 397 7.57 -27.95 -9.73
C ASP A 397 6.79 -27.18 -10.81
N ASP A 398 5.58 -27.64 -11.17
CA ASP A 398 4.74 -27.03 -12.19
C ASP A 398 4.20 -25.66 -11.74
N ASP A 399 4.02 -25.45 -10.43
CA ASP A 399 3.65 -24.17 -9.82
C ASP A 399 4.70 -23.07 -10.02
N CYS A 400 5.93 -23.48 -10.39
CA CYS A 400 7.12 -22.65 -10.54
C CYS A 400 7.65 -22.65 -11.98
N THR A 401 6.87 -23.14 -12.95
CA THR A 401 7.31 -23.41 -14.32
C THR A 401 6.36 -22.76 -15.33
N ILE A 402 6.92 -22.09 -16.35
CA ILE A 402 6.11 -21.54 -17.44
C ILE A 402 5.44 -22.67 -18.21
N GLY A 403 4.12 -22.57 -18.34
CA GLY A 403 3.32 -23.50 -19.15
C GLY A 403 2.98 -24.83 -18.48
N GLY A 404 3.22 -25.02 -17.18
CA GLY A 404 3.01 -26.26 -16.40
C GLY A 404 1.84 -27.17 -16.84
N ASN A 405 0.70 -27.13 -16.15
CA ASN A 405 -0.49 -27.93 -16.49
C ASN A 405 -1.38 -27.32 -17.59
N LEU A 406 -1.12 -26.07 -17.97
CA LEU A 406 -2.00 -25.26 -18.84
C LEU A 406 -1.40 -24.97 -20.23
N GLY A 407 -0.09 -25.23 -20.43
CA GLY A 407 0.63 -24.91 -21.65
C GLY A 407 0.90 -26.11 -22.54
N LYS A 408 1.02 -25.88 -23.86
CA LYS A 408 1.35 -26.94 -24.84
C LYS A 408 2.82 -27.42 -24.75
N THR A 409 3.69 -26.64 -24.11
CA THR A 409 5.11 -26.96 -23.87
C THR A 409 5.54 -26.38 -22.53
N ALA A 410 5.93 -27.23 -21.57
CA ALA A 410 6.42 -26.78 -20.28
C ALA A 410 7.91 -26.41 -20.36
N LEU A 411 8.26 -25.18 -19.97
CA LEU A 411 9.64 -24.71 -19.87
C LEU A 411 10.02 -24.66 -18.40
N LYS A 412 10.86 -25.58 -17.92
CA LYS A 412 11.27 -25.64 -16.51
C LYS A 412 12.09 -24.42 -16.10
N THR A 413 11.42 -23.42 -15.54
CA THR A 413 12.03 -22.17 -15.11
C THR A 413 12.28 -22.14 -13.59
N GLY A 414 11.58 -22.95 -12.82
CA GLY A 414 11.75 -23.10 -11.37
C GLY A 414 11.40 -24.49 -10.84
N LYS A 415 11.59 -24.68 -9.53
CA LYS A 415 11.30 -25.91 -8.79
C LYS A 415 10.62 -25.60 -7.47
N CYS A 416 9.80 -26.52 -6.98
CA CYS A 416 9.21 -26.42 -5.66
C CYS A 416 10.12 -27.05 -4.62
N VAL A 417 10.72 -26.22 -3.77
CA VAL A 417 11.67 -26.64 -2.73
C VAL A 417 11.14 -26.19 -1.38
N LYS A 418 10.84 -27.14 -0.49
CA LYS A 418 10.26 -26.86 0.85
C LYS A 418 9.01 -25.97 0.76
N SER A 419 8.10 -26.30 -0.14
CA SER A 419 6.87 -25.54 -0.41
C SER A 419 7.09 -24.08 -0.82
N ARG A 420 8.24 -23.79 -1.43
CA ARG A 420 8.59 -22.48 -1.99
C ARG A 420 9.23 -22.63 -3.38
N CYS A 421 8.83 -21.78 -4.32
CA CYS A 421 9.45 -21.75 -5.64
C CYS A 421 10.91 -21.31 -5.54
N GLN A 422 11.78 -21.99 -6.26
CA GLN A 422 13.18 -21.63 -6.45
C GLN A 422 13.50 -21.62 -7.94
N CYS A 423 13.91 -20.46 -8.45
CA CYS A 423 14.19 -20.33 -9.87
C CYS A 423 15.45 -21.11 -10.25
N THR A 424 15.39 -21.82 -11.38
CA THR A 424 16.48 -22.69 -11.84
C THR A 424 17.70 -21.87 -12.24
N TYR A 425 17.46 -20.66 -12.78
CA TYR A 425 18.48 -19.67 -13.09
C TYR A 425 17.98 -18.29 -12.67
N SER A 426 18.29 -17.85 -11.45
CA SER A 426 17.84 -16.54 -10.91
C SER A 426 18.45 -15.33 -11.62
N SER A 427 19.34 -15.52 -12.59
CA SER A 427 19.85 -14.49 -13.49
C SER A 427 19.04 -14.36 -14.78
N SER A 428 18.12 -15.29 -15.04
CA SER A 428 17.36 -15.41 -16.28
C SER A 428 15.87 -15.54 -16.04
N TRP A 429 15.47 -15.99 -14.85
CA TRP A 429 14.08 -16.18 -14.44
C TRP A 429 13.84 -15.53 -13.08
N GLY A 430 12.80 -14.70 -13.05
CA GLY A 430 12.35 -13.91 -11.93
C GLY A 430 10.84 -14.06 -11.74
N GLY A 431 10.29 -13.19 -10.90
CA GLY A 431 8.96 -13.31 -10.35
C GLY A 431 8.87 -14.37 -9.23
N PRO A 432 7.83 -14.27 -8.38
CA PRO A 432 7.64 -15.20 -7.26
C PRO A 432 7.53 -16.68 -7.67
N ARG A 433 7.00 -16.93 -8.87
CA ARG A 433 6.83 -18.27 -9.47
C ARG A 433 7.85 -18.60 -10.55
N CYS A 434 8.90 -17.80 -10.73
CA CYS A 434 9.92 -18.02 -11.76
C CYS A 434 9.37 -18.01 -13.19
N THR A 435 8.28 -17.29 -13.42
CA THR A 435 7.58 -17.24 -14.72
C THR A 435 7.90 -15.98 -15.52
N THR A 436 8.72 -15.07 -14.98
CA THR A 436 9.15 -13.84 -15.64
C THR A 436 10.57 -14.01 -16.13
N ALA A 437 10.89 -13.54 -17.34
CA ALA A 437 12.27 -13.52 -17.82
C ALA A 437 12.96 -12.25 -17.30
N ILE A 438 14.11 -12.40 -16.64
CA ILE A 438 14.93 -11.28 -16.17
C ILE A 438 15.79 -10.81 -17.35
N SER A 439 15.56 -9.60 -17.84
CA SER A 439 16.49 -8.98 -18.79
C SER A 439 17.72 -8.46 -18.06
N SER A 440 18.89 -9.06 -18.31
CA SER A 440 20.16 -8.47 -17.92
C SER A 440 20.47 -7.25 -18.81
N SER A 441 19.88 -6.10 -18.53
CA SER A 441 20.31 -4.82 -19.13
C SER A 441 19.96 -3.63 -18.24
N SER A 442 20.60 -3.58 -17.06
CA SER A 442 20.79 -2.36 -16.30
C SER A 442 21.90 -1.50 -16.93
N SER A 443 21.69 -1.02 -18.16
CA SER A 443 22.44 0.11 -18.71
C SER A 443 21.66 0.82 -19.81
N SER A 444 21.12 1.98 -19.43
CA SER A 444 20.89 3.16 -20.26
C SER A 444 21.37 3.06 -21.72
N SER A 445 20.55 2.48 -22.60
CA SER A 445 20.60 2.76 -24.03
C SER A 445 19.31 2.31 -24.71
N LYS A 446 18.48 3.29 -25.08
CA LYS A 446 17.35 3.12 -25.99
C LYS A 446 17.85 2.48 -27.29
N SER A 447 17.65 1.17 -27.45
CA SER A 447 17.68 0.52 -28.75
C SER A 447 16.50 -0.44 -28.86
N THR A 448 15.69 -0.20 -29.87
CA THR A 448 14.37 -0.81 -30.15
C THR A 448 14.44 -2.29 -30.57
N LEU A 449 15.53 -3.00 -30.26
CA LEU A 449 15.84 -4.32 -30.82
C LEU A 449 16.00 -5.46 -29.79
N SER A 450 15.89 -5.21 -28.49
CA SER A 450 15.92 -6.28 -27.47
C SER A 450 14.56 -6.53 -26.81
N LYS A 451 13.50 -6.71 -27.61
CA LYS A 451 12.29 -7.37 -27.09
C LYS A 451 12.51 -8.90 -27.13
N ASN A 452 12.59 -9.51 -25.95
CA ASN A 452 12.30 -10.91 -25.66
C ASN A 452 12.96 -11.97 -26.57
N SER A 453 14.28 -12.12 -26.51
CA SER A 453 14.93 -13.27 -27.17
C SER A 453 15.07 -14.47 -26.25
N TYR A 454 14.33 -15.53 -26.57
CA TYR A 454 14.53 -16.88 -26.05
C TYR A 454 15.70 -17.55 -26.79
N GLY A 455 16.80 -17.83 -26.08
CA GLY A 455 17.91 -18.62 -26.63
C GLY A 455 19.24 -18.42 -25.89
N PRO A 456 20.23 -19.31 -26.11
CA PRO A 456 21.59 -19.11 -25.60
C PRO A 456 22.17 -17.78 -26.12
N PRO A 457 23.11 -17.16 -25.38
CA PRO A 457 23.72 -15.88 -25.77
C PRO A 457 24.16 -15.91 -27.24
N MET A 458 23.88 -14.85 -28.00
CA MET A 458 24.18 -14.78 -29.44
C MET A 458 25.64 -15.16 -29.74
N ASN A 459 26.57 -14.80 -28.85
CA ASN A 459 27.99 -15.13 -28.93
C ASN A 459 28.26 -16.65 -28.90
N LEU A 460 27.51 -17.41 -28.09
CA LEU A 460 27.60 -18.86 -28.03
C LEU A 460 27.06 -19.50 -29.32
N SER A 461 25.93 -18.98 -29.84
CA SER A 461 25.35 -19.43 -31.10
C SER A 461 26.29 -19.16 -32.29
N ILE A 462 26.93 -17.99 -32.34
CA ILE A 462 27.94 -17.63 -33.34
C ILE A 462 29.19 -18.53 -33.21
N GLY A 463 29.62 -18.81 -31.98
CA GLY A 463 30.73 -19.72 -31.71
C GLY A 463 30.46 -21.13 -32.24
N ILE A 464 29.30 -21.70 -31.91
CA ILE A 464 28.89 -23.04 -32.38
C ILE A 464 28.77 -23.07 -33.91
N ALA A 465 28.14 -22.06 -34.52
CA ALA A 465 28.03 -21.96 -35.98
C ALA A 465 29.42 -21.91 -36.65
N SER A 466 30.34 -21.14 -36.09
CA SER A 466 31.72 -21.04 -36.59
C SER A 466 32.46 -22.37 -36.49
N THR A 467 32.28 -23.11 -35.39
CA THR A 467 32.86 -24.46 -35.22
C THR A 467 32.29 -25.45 -36.23
N VAL A 468 30.98 -25.43 -36.47
CA VAL A 468 30.33 -26.32 -37.46
C VAL A 468 30.83 -26.02 -38.87
N VAL A 469 30.97 -24.74 -39.23
CA VAL A 469 31.54 -24.32 -40.52
C VAL A 469 32.98 -24.79 -40.65
N LEU A 470 33.82 -24.60 -39.63
CA LEU A 470 35.21 -25.04 -39.63
C LEU A 470 35.34 -26.55 -39.81
N LEU A 471 34.54 -27.33 -39.06
CA LEU A 471 34.51 -28.79 -39.16
C LEU A 471 34.03 -29.26 -40.54
N SER A 472 33.10 -28.54 -41.15
CA SER A 472 32.62 -28.82 -42.52
C SER A 472 33.74 -28.57 -43.55
N PHE A 473 34.51 -27.49 -43.40
CA PHE A 473 35.68 -27.24 -44.26
C PHE A 473 36.77 -28.30 -44.08
N ILE A 474 37.06 -28.71 -42.84
CA ILE A 474 38.03 -29.78 -42.55
C ILE A 474 37.57 -31.11 -43.17
N SER A 475 36.29 -31.44 -43.06
CA SER A 475 35.67 -32.63 -43.68
C SER A 475 35.83 -32.63 -45.20
N ILE A 476 35.53 -31.50 -45.86
CA ILE A 476 35.68 -31.35 -47.31
C ILE A 476 37.15 -31.47 -47.71
N TYR A 477 38.06 -30.83 -46.98
CA TYR A 477 39.50 -30.90 -47.22
C TYR A 477 40.06 -32.32 -47.09
N MET A 478 39.69 -33.04 -46.02
CA MET A 478 40.08 -34.44 -45.81
C MET A 478 39.50 -35.36 -46.89
N SER A 479 38.27 -35.10 -47.35
CA SER A 479 37.65 -35.85 -48.45
C SER A 479 38.40 -35.67 -49.77
N ILE A 480 38.87 -34.45 -50.06
CA ILE A 480 39.72 -34.18 -51.23
C ILE A 480 41.07 -34.89 -51.10
N PHE A 481 41.69 -34.90 -49.91
CA PHE A 481 42.96 -35.60 -49.68
C PHE A 481 42.86 -37.13 -49.78
N ILE A 482 41.72 -37.72 -49.43
CA ILE A 482 41.48 -39.16 -49.57
C ILE A 482 41.26 -39.56 -51.04
N VAL A 483 40.69 -38.69 -51.87
CA VAL A 483 40.47 -38.93 -53.31
C VAL A 483 41.76 -38.77 -54.14
N VAL A 484 42.78 -38.05 -53.64
CA VAL A 484 44.01 -37.74 -54.38
C VAL A 484 45.18 -38.72 -54.14
N LYS A 485 45.00 -39.84 -53.42
CA LYS A 485 46.06 -40.87 -53.35
C LYS A 485 45.95 -41.89 -54.50
N PRO A 486 46.96 -41.99 -55.40
CA PRO A 486 47.05 -43.09 -56.34
C PRO A 486 47.42 -44.39 -55.62
N LYS A 487 46.84 -45.49 -56.10
CA LYS A 487 47.12 -46.87 -55.67
C LYS A 487 48.60 -47.22 -55.81
N SER A 488 49.18 -47.83 -54.78
CA SER A 488 50.16 -48.90 -54.95
C SER A 488 50.10 -49.88 -53.78
N VAL A 489 50.09 -51.16 -54.14
CA VAL A 489 50.11 -52.35 -53.29
C VAL A 489 51.57 -52.77 -53.10
N THR A 490 51.96 -53.30 -51.93
CA THR A 490 52.50 -54.68 -51.71
C THR A 490 53.20 -54.78 -50.33
N GLU A 491 52.83 -55.85 -49.59
CA GLU A 491 53.48 -56.69 -48.54
C GLU A 491 54.88 -56.32 -48.00
N GLU A 492 55.40 -56.80 -46.87
CA GLU A 492 55.02 -57.50 -45.62
C GLU A 492 56.40 -57.70 -44.92
N LYS A 493 56.55 -57.48 -43.60
CA LYS A 493 57.41 -58.32 -42.72
C LYS A 493 57.38 -57.92 -41.24
N LYS A 494 57.23 -58.96 -40.42
CA LYS A 494 57.29 -59.05 -38.94
C LYS A 494 58.60 -58.52 -38.33
N GLN A 495 58.51 -57.90 -37.14
CA GLN A 495 59.02 -58.47 -35.86
C GLN A 495 58.81 -57.50 -34.67
N ILE A 496 58.42 -58.07 -33.52
CA ILE A 496 58.46 -57.48 -32.16
C ILE A 496 59.79 -57.95 -31.52
N PRO A 497 60.46 -57.15 -30.66
CA PRO A 497 60.36 -57.40 -29.22
C PRO A 497 60.25 -56.13 -28.35
N ALA A 498 59.79 -56.36 -27.11
CA ALA A 498 59.56 -55.43 -26.00
C ALA A 498 60.85 -55.04 -25.24
N ILE A 499 60.65 -54.35 -24.09
CA ILE A 499 61.58 -54.05 -22.95
C ILE A 499 62.15 -52.61 -23.01
N ASP A 500 62.18 -51.73 -21.99
CA ASP A 500 61.89 -51.79 -20.55
C ASP A 500 61.58 -50.38 -19.96
N ARG A 501 61.07 -50.43 -18.73
CA ARG A 501 61.08 -49.48 -17.59
C ARG A 501 62.02 -48.27 -17.57
N ASN A 502 61.49 -47.15 -17.04
CA ASN A 502 61.90 -46.50 -15.78
C ASN A 502 60.91 -45.33 -15.53
N SER A 503 60.12 -45.27 -14.45
CA SER A 503 60.42 -45.15 -13.01
C SER A 503 61.08 -43.83 -12.62
N ASN A 504 60.51 -43.24 -11.56
CA ASN A 504 61.03 -42.22 -10.64
C ASN A 504 60.82 -40.76 -11.08
N ASP A 505 60.45 -39.83 -10.21
CA ASP A 505 59.94 -39.82 -8.83
C ASP A 505 59.66 -38.33 -8.51
N ALA A 506 58.93 -38.05 -7.43
CA ALA A 506 59.10 -36.91 -6.50
C ALA A 506 59.27 -35.47 -7.04
N GLN A 507 58.74 -34.38 -6.47
CA GLN A 507 58.15 -34.02 -5.18
C GLN A 507 57.77 -32.52 -5.36
N LEU A 508 56.60 -32.05 -4.91
CA LEU A 508 56.38 -31.36 -3.62
C LEU A 508 56.85 -29.89 -3.56
N HIS A 509 55.93 -28.97 -3.21
CA HIS A 509 56.04 -27.84 -2.26
C HIS A 509 54.70 -27.05 -2.32
N GLN A 510 53.76 -27.20 -1.37
CA GLN A 510 53.59 -26.42 -0.11
C GLN A 510 53.79 -24.91 -0.31
N ALA A 511 52.77 -24.03 -0.29
CA ALA A 511 51.79 -23.64 0.74
C ALA A 511 52.30 -22.63 1.80
N LYS A 512 51.52 -21.53 1.95
CA LYS A 512 51.29 -20.61 3.12
C LYS A 512 52.26 -19.40 3.35
N PRO A 513 51.93 -18.39 4.21
CA PRO A 513 50.65 -17.67 4.50
C PRO A 513 50.78 -16.16 4.93
N TYR A 514 49.63 -15.51 5.25
CA TYR A 514 49.33 -14.50 6.33
C TYR A 514 49.82 -13.02 6.23
N ASN A 515 48.97 -11.97 6.07
CA ASN A 515 48.12 -11.14 7.00
C ASN A 515 48.91 -10.16 7.94
N PRO A 516 48.34 -9.11 8.62
CA PRO A 516 47.31 -8.06 8.35
C PRO A 516 47.75 -6.61 8.79
N SER A 517 46.89 -5.56 8.65
CA SER A 517 46.50 -4.55 9.71
C SER A 517 46.02 -3.14 9.20
N ASN A 518 44.85 -2.71 9.74
CA ASN A 518 44.33 -1.39 10.23
C ASN A 518 44.46 -0.09 9.38
N ASP A 519 43.55 0.90 9.32
CA ASP A 519 42.54 1.46 10.27
C ASP A 519 41.52 2.40 9.51
N PRO A 520 40.70 3.32 10.11
CA PRO A 520 39.23 3.23 10.17
C PRO A 520 38.45 4.44 9.57
N THR A 521 37.25 4.24 9.05
CA THR A 521 36.25 5.33 8.94
C THR A 521 34.83 4.82 9.18
N GLN A 522 34.06 5.68 9.86
CA GLN A 522 32.75 5.48 10.46
C GLN A 522 31.73 4.74 9.59
N LEU A 523 31.23 3.61 10.09
CA LEU A 523 29.97 3.01 9.64
C LEU A 523 28.91 3.30 10.70
N ARG A 524 27.92 4.11 10.31
CA ARG A 524 26.62 4.19 10.99
C ARG A 524 25.99 2.79 11.01
N PRO A 525 25.17 2.43 12.02
CA PRO A 525 24.40 1.19 11.94
C PRO A 525 23.51 1.25 10.70
N ARG A 526 23.65 0.27 9.80
CA ARG A 526 22.65 0.02 8.76
C ARG A 526 21.46 -0.59 9.47
N ASP A 527 20.38 0.18 9.60
CA ASP A 527 19.09 -0.36 10.01
C ASP A 527 18.67 -1.40 8.98
N ASN A 528 18.65 -2.66 9.41
CA ASN A 528 18.40 -3.81 8.56
C ASN A 528 16.91 -4.15 8.58
N TYR A 529 16.08 -3.26 8.06
CA TYR A 529 14.69 -3.58 7.75
C TYR A 529 14.62 -4.11 6.32
N SER A 530 14.86 -5.41 6.16
CA SER A 530 14.44 -6.15 4.96
C SER A 530 13.48 -7.25 5.38
N GLN A 531 12.20 -6.90 5.49
CA GLN A 531 11.13 -7.87 5.47
C GLN A 531 10.26 -7.57 4.26
N ASN A 532 10.65 -8.18 3.14
CA ASN A 532 9.79 -8.27 1.97
C ASN A 532 8.64 -9.21 2.32
N PHE A 533 7.49 -8.64 2.67
CA PHE A 533 6.22 -9.35 2.56
C PHE A 533 5.81 -9.32 1.07
N VAL A 534 5.41 -10.48 0.58
CA VAL A 534 5.14 -10.77 -0.84
C VAL A 534 3.83 -10.16 -1.29
#